data_AF-A0A3D0Y764-F1
#
_entry.id   AF-A0A3D0Y764-F1
#
_cell.length_a   1.000
_cell.length_b   1.000
_cell.length_c   1.000
_cell.angle_alpha   90.00
_cell.angle_beta   90.00
_cell.angle_gamma   90.00
#
_symmetry.space_group_name_H-M   'P 1'
#
loop_
_entity.id
_entity.type
_entity.pdbx_description
1 polymer ?
#
loop_
_entity_poly.entity_id
_entity_poly.type
_entity_poly.pdbx_seq_one_letter_code
_entity_poly.pdbx_strand_id
1 'polypeptide(L)' 'MYKQYEHMVLWDIDKNKIDTLSRDFVVRRVLSYGTISLVIAITKEYGFDFVREVFLKMKPTAILKRKYNYFKNYLFI' A
#
# COMPACT_ATOMS: atom_id res chain seq x y z
N MET A 1 7.60 5.65 10.19
CA MET A 1 7.67 4.32 10.85
C MET A 1 7.61 3.18 9.81
N TYR A 2 7.76 3.50 8.52
CA TYR A 2 7.66 2.56 7.39
C TYR A 2 8.95 1.78 7.06
N LYS A 3 10.13 2.31 7.44
CA LYS A 3 11.44 1.72 7.06
C LYS A 3 11.62 0.25 7.39
N GLN A 4 10.96 -0.25 8.45
CA GLN A 4 11.03 -1.68 8.82
C GLN A 4 10.27 -2.61 7.87
N TYR A 5 9.37 -2.08 7.04
CA TYR A 5 8.50 -2.87 6.15
C TYR A 5 8.84 -2.71 4.67
N GLU A 6 9.80 -1.85 4.33
CA GLU A 6 10.31 -1.67 2.96
C GLU A 6 10.74 -3.01 2.37
N HIS A 7 11.45 -3.84 3.14
CA HIS A 7 11.88 -5.16 2.67
C HIS A 7 10.74 -6.17 2.47
N MET A 8 9.56 -5.97 3.06
CA MET A 8 8.43 -6.90 2.87
C MET A 8 7.68 -6.65 1.56
N VAL A 9 7.61 -5.40 1.12
CA VAL A 9 6.79 -5.00 -0.04
C VAL A 9 7.60 -4.40 -1.19
N LEU A 10 8.88 -4.07 -0.99
CA LEU A 10 9.83 -3.56 -1.99
C LEU A 10 11.04 -4.50 -2.14
N TRP A 11 10.88 -5.80 -1.86
CA TRP A 11 11.94 -6.81 -1.91
C TRP A 11 12.63 -6.92 -3.28
N ASP A 12 11.95 -6.49 -4.34
CA ASP A 12 12.40 -6.46 -5.73
C ASP A 12 13.07 -5.13 -6.14
N ILE A 13 13.13 -4.14 -5.25
CA ILE A 13 13.72 -2.83 -5.53
C ILE A 13 15.11 -2.73 -4.88
N ASP A 14 16.06 -2.19 -5.64
CA ASP A 14 17.39 -1.85 -5.13
C ASP A 14 17.26 -0.87 -3.95
N LYS A 15 17.92 -1.19 -2.83
CA LYS A 15 17.90 -0.40 -1.60
C LYS A 15 18.27 1.07 -1.85
N ASN A 16 19.20 1.34 -2.76
CA ASN A 16 19.66 2.69 -3.08
C ASN A 16 18.60 3.53 -3.83
N LYS A 17 17.55 2.88 -4.36
CA LYS A 17 16.47 3.54 -5.11
C LYS A 17 15.19 3.69 -4.29
N ILE A 18 15.10 3.08 -3.11
CA ILE A 18 13.87 3.11 -2.29
C ILE A 18 13.48 4.55 -1.93
N ASP A 19 14.43 5.37 -1.51
CA ASP A 19 14.18 6.79 -1.17
C ASP A 19 13.77 7.65 -2.37
N THR A 20 13.95 7.16 -3.60
CA THR A 20 13.55 7.84 -4.84
C THR A 20 12.15 7.45 -5.34
N LEU A 21 11.50 6.48 -4.69
CA LEU A 21 10.18 6.02 -5.10
C LEU A 21 9.09 7.05 -4.81
N SER A 22 8.10 7.13 -5.70
CA SER A 22 6.93 7.97 -5.46
C SER A 22 6.07 7.40 -4.33
N ARG A 23 5.42 8.29 -3.56
CA ARG A 23 4.48 7.88 -2.50
C ARG A 23 3.36 6.98 -3.03
N ASP A 24 2.83 7.28 -4.22
CA ASP A 24 1.81 6.46 -4.90
C ASP A 24 2.32 5.03 -5.16
N PHE A 25 3.55 4.87 -5.65
CA PHE A 25 4.13 3.56 -5.88
C PHE A 25 4.25 2.75 -4.58
N VAL A 26 4.75 3.37 -3.52
CA VAL A 26 4.89 2.75 -2.20
C VAL A 26 3.53 2.30 -1.66
N VAL A 27 2.51 3.16 -1.74
CA VAL A 27 1.14 2.83 -1.31
C VAL A 27 0.57 1.65 -2.12
N ARG A 28 0.73 1.64 -3.45
CA ARG A 28 0.29 0.51 -4.29
C ARG A 28 0.93 -0.80 -3.87
N ARG A 29 2.24 -0.80 -3.62
CA ARG A 29 2.98 -1.99 -3.18
C ARG A 29 2.46 -2.52 -1.84
N VAL A 30 2.17 -1.64 -0.89
CA VAL A 30 1.59 -2.02 0.40
C VAL A 30 0.16 -2.57 0.25
N LEU A 31 -0.67 -1.92 -0.56
CA LEU A 31 -2.03 -2.39 -0.83
C LEU A 31 -2.04 -3.76 -1.53
N SER A 32 -1.07 -4.04 -2.40
CA SER A 32 -0.92 -5.35 -3.05
C SER A 32 -0.36 -6.40 -2.08
N TYR A 33 0.81 -6.16 -1.50
CA TYR A 33 1.61 -7.21 -0.82
C TYR A 33 1.68 -7.08 0.70
N GLY A 34 1.38 -5.91 1.25
CA GLY A 34 1.49 -5.65 2.69
C GLY A 34 0.45 -6.35 3.55
N THR A 35 0.73 -6.47 4.84
CA THR A 35 -0.25 -6.88 5.85
C THR A 35 -1.27 -5.77 6.11
N ILE A 36 -2.39 -6.09 6.76
CA ILE A 36 -3.37 -5.08 7.19
C ILE A 36 -2.74 -4.06 8.15
N SER A 37 -1.85 -4.50 9.06
CA SER A 37 -1.13 -3.59 9.95
C SER A 37 -0.27 -2.58 9.18
N LEU A 38 0.38 -3.01 8.10
CA LEU A 38 1.17 -2.13 7.25
C LEU A 38 0.28 -1.14 6.49
N VAL A 39 -0.88 -1.59 6.02
CA VAL A 39 -1.87 -0.72 5.37
C VAL A 39 -2.32 0.36 6.35
N ILE A 40 -2.66 0.01 7.59
CA ILE A 40 -3.03 0.99 8.62
C ILE A 40 -1.88 1.98 8.90
N ALA A 41 -0.64 1.49 8.94
CA ALA A 41 0.53 2.34 9.16
C ALA A 41 0.70 3.38 8.04
N ILE A 42 0.60 2.97 6.76
CA ILE A 42 0.70 3.93 5.64
C ILE A 42 -0.50 4.87 5.56
N THR A 43 -1.68 4.44 5.99
CA THR A 43 -2.87 5.31 6.07
C THR A 43 -2.67 6.41 7.11
N LYS A 44 -2.03 6.10 8.25
CA LYS A 44 -1.65 7.11 9.26
C LYS A 44 -0.56 8.05 8.76
N GLU A 45 0.38 7.55 7.96
CA GLU A 45 1.54 8.31 7.48
C GLU A 45 1.21 9.23 6.30
N TYR A 46 0.46 8.73 5.31
CA TYR A 46 0.14 9.47 4.09
C TYR A 46 -1.27 10.05 4.05
N GLY A 47 -2.10 9.72 5.03
CA GLY A 47 -3.49 10.16 5.11
C GLY A 47 -4.46 9.20 4.44
N PHE A 48 -5.67 9.11 5.03
CA PHE A 48 -6.71 8.20 4.59
C PHE A 48 -7.18 8.47 3.15
N ASP A 49 -7.47 9.74 2.84
CA ASP A 49 -8.01 10.12 1.53
C ASP A 49 -7.03 9.82 0.40
N PHE A 50 -5.74 10.08 0.62
CA PHE A 50 -4.71 9.75 -0.36
C PHE A 50 -4.62 8.24 -0.60
N VAL A 51 -4.55 7.43 0.46
CA VAL A 51 -4.46 5.97 0.32
C VAL A 51 -5.73 5.39 -0.32
N ARG A 52 -6.91 5.93 0.01
CA ARG A 52 -8.19 5.59 -0.63
C ARG A 52 -8.19 5.93 -2.11
N GLU A 53 -7.72 7.11 -2.50
CA GLU A 53 -7.63 7.53 -3.89
C GLU A 53 -6.72 6.61 -4.70
N VAL A 54 -5.56 6.24 -4.14
CA VAL A 54 -4.63 5.29 -4.76
C VAL A 54 -5.32 3.93 -4.93
N PHE A 55 -6.01 3.43 -3.91
CA PHE A 55 -6.77 2.18 -3.99
C PHE A 55 -7.84 2.21 -5.09
N LEU A 56 -8.61 3.29 -5.21
CA LEU A 56 -9.66 3.43 -6.24
C LEU A 56 -9.09 3.49 -7.66
N LYS A 57 -7.85 3.94 -7.83
CA LYS A 57 -7.14 3.94 -9.12
C LYS A 57 -6.52 2.58 -9.46
N MET A 58 -6.43 1.65 -8.51
CA MET A 58 -5.87 0.32 -8.75
C MET A 58 -6.86 -0.60 -9.47
N LYS A 59 -6.35 -1.41 -10.39
CA LYS A 59 -7.15 -2.49 -10.99
C LYS A 59 -7.50 -3.52 -9.90
N PRO A 60 -8.73 -4.06 -9.85
CA PRO A 60 -9.10 -5.07 -8.85
C PRO A 60 -8.20 -6.31 -8.87
N THR A 61 -7.60 -6.64 -10.02
CA THR A 61 -6.67 -7.76 -10.20
C THR A 61 -5.28 -7.52 -9.62
N ALA A 62 -4.92 -6.27 -9.27
CA ALA A 62 -3.64 -5.93 -8.66
C ALA A 62 -3.56 -6.28 -7.17
N ILE A 63 -4.70 -6.67 -6.56
CA ILE A 63 -4.82 -7.04 -5.15
C ILE A 63 -5.53 -8.39 -5.10
N LEU A 64 -5.15 -9.26 -4.17
CA LEU A 64 -5.87 -10.50 -3.93
C LEU A 64 -7.36 -10.21 -3.68
N LYS A 65 -8.26 -10.89 -4.38
CA LYS A 65 -9.72 -10.63 -4.36
C LYS A 65 -10.29 -10.50 -2.94
N ARG A 66 -9.88 -11.37 -2.02
CA ARG A 66 -10.28 -11.31 -0.60
C ARG A 66 -9.90 -9.99 0.07
N LYS A 67 -8.66 -9.53 -0.17
CA LYS A 67 -8.11 -8.29 0.38
C LYS A 67 -8.75 -7.06 -0.28
N TYR A 68 -8.96 -7.10 -1.60
CA TYR A 68 -9.69 -6.07 -2.33
C TYR A 68 -11.11 -5.88 -1.78
N ASN A 69 -11.85 -6.98 -1.60
CA ASN A 69 -13.21 -6.93 -1.04
C ASN A 69 -13.20 -6.38 0.39
N TYR A 70 -12.21 -6.76 1.21
CA TYR A 70 -12.07 -6.22 2.55
C TYR A 70 -11.86 -4.69 2.53
N PHE A 71 -10.96 -4.20 1.68
CA PHE A 71 -10.68 -2.77 1.57
C PHE A 71 -11.90 -1.99 1.09
N LYS A 72 -12.57 -2.46 0.05
CA LYS A 72 -13.74 -1.80 -0.53
C LYS A 72 -14.92 -1.74 0.45
N ASN A 73 -15.15 -2.82 1.20
CA ASN A 73 -16.38 -2.95 1.99
C ASN A 73 -16.23 -2.61 3.47
N TYR A 74 -14.99 -2.47 3.98
CA TYR A 74 -14.76 -2.26 5.41
C TYR A 74 -13.73 -1.17 5.72
N LEU A 75 -12.66 -1.05 4.92
CA LEU A 75 -11.56 -0.15 5.25
C LEU A 75 -11.74 1.26 4.66
N PHE A 76 -12.22 1.38 3.42
CA PHE A 76 -12.31 2.64 2.68
C PHE A 76 -13.75 3.08 2.35
N ILE A 77 -14.70 2.78 3.24
CA ILE A 77 -16.08 3.26 3.17
C ILE A 77 -16.10 4.79 3.29
#